data_AF-A0A7V9V427-F1
#
_entry.id   AF-A0A7V9V427-F1
#
_cell.length_a   1.000
_cell.length_b   1.000
_cell.length_c   1.000
_cell.angle_alpha   90.00
_cell.angle_beta   90.00
_cell.angle_gamma   90.00
#
_symmetry.space_group_name_H-M   'P 1'
#
loop_
_entity.id
_entity.type
_entity.pdbx_description
1 polymer ?
#
loop_
_entity_poly.entity_id
_entity_poly.type
_entity_poly.pdbx_seq_one_letter_code
_entity_poly.pdbx_strand_id
1 'polypeptide(L)' 'MTTQNKRLLLWDIDATLITTAGAGDQALRRVVARRYGAEDNLRDIEIAGRTDAAIVRSILQKYGTATTIENIGGFLDEYI' A
#
# COMPACT_ATOMS: atom_id res chain seq x y z
N MET A 1 29.54 14.44 -35.37
CA MET A 1 28.17 14.18 -34.88
C MET A 1 28.25 14.05 -33.36
N THR A 2 27.68 14.99 -32.61
CA THR A 2 27.61 14.90 -31.15
C THR A 2 26.45 13.98 -30.78
N THR A 3 26.73 12.86 -30.13
CA THR A 3 25.71 12.00 -29.56
C THR A 3 25.02 12.74 -28.41
N GLN A 4 23.77 13.16 -28.63
CA GLN A 4 22.99 13.77 -27.57
C GLN A 4 22.62 12.68 -26.55
N ASN A 5 23.18 12.76 -25.35
CA ASN A 5 22.95 11.78 -24.30
C ASN A 5 21.54 11.98 -23.72
N LYS A 6 20.62 11.04 -23.97
CA LYS A 6 19.26 11.07 -23.41
C LYS A 6 19.28 10.58 -21.96
N ARG A 7 18.57 11.28 -21.07
CA ARG A 7 18.39 10.86 -19.67
C ARG A 7 16.99 10.29 -19.46
N LEU A 8 16.91 9.16 -18.77
CA LEU A 8 15.66 8.59 -18.27
C LEU A 8 15.48 9.05 -16.82
N LEU A 9 14.33 9.67 -16.53
CA LEU A 9 13.91 10.04 -15.18
C LEU A 9 12.64 9.28 -14.85
N LEU A 10 12.65 8.54 -13.74
CA LEU A 10 11.48 7.84 -13.20
C LEU A 10 11.17 8.47 -11.84
N TRP A 11 9.95 8.95 -11.67
CA TRP A 11 9.48 9.55 -10.43
C TRP A 11 8.45 8.62 -9.79
N ASP A 12 8.65 8.36 -8.51
CA ASP A 12 7.61 7.83 -7.65
C ASP A 12 6.48 8.88 -7.43
N ILE A 13 5.34 8.48 -6.88
CA ILE A 13 4.17 9.36 -6.71
C ILE A 13 4.09 9.89 -5.28
N ASP A 14 3.81 9.02 -4.32
CA ASP A 14 3.52 9.38 -2.94
C ASP A 14 4.77 9.89 -2.23
N ALA A 15 4.64 11.05 -1.57
CA ALA A 15 5.75 11.76 -0.93
C ALA A 15 6.93 12.10 -1.87
N THR A 16 6.74 11.95 -3.19
CA THR A 16 7.70 12.34 -4.23
C THR A 16 7.14 13.47 -5.09
N LEU A 17 5.99 13.25 -5.72
CA LEU A 17 5.29 14.26 -6.52
C LEU A 17 4.14 14.92 -5.76
N ILE A 18 3.46 14.17 -4.90
CA ILE A 18 2.32 14.65 -4.12
C ILE A 18 2.39 14.17 -2.67
N THR A 19 1.71 14.88 -1.77
CA THR A 19 1.44 14.38 -0.41
C THR A 19 -0.05 14.11 -0.28
N THR A 20 -0.41 12.92 0.21
CA THR A 20 -1.81 12.48 0.34
C THR A 20 -2.38 12.73 1.74
N ALA A 21 -1.66 13.47 2.60
CA ALA A 21 -2.02 13.69 4.00
C ALA A 21 -2.39 12.41 4.78
N GLY A 22 -1.80 11.27 4.40
CA GLY A 22 -2.07 9.97 5.02
C GLY A 22 -3.35 9.28 4.56
N ALA A 23 -3.96 9.70 3.44
CA ALA A 23 -5.19 9.09 2.95
C ALA A 23 -5.08 7.56 2.72
N GLY A 24 -3.96 7.08 2.17
CA GLY A 24 -3.72 5.64 1.97
C GLY A 24 -3.67 4.86 3.29
N ASP A 25 -2.92 5.36 4.28
CA ASP A 25 -2.88 4.78 5.62
C ASP A 25 -4.27 4.75 6.27
N GLN A 26 -5.04 5.83 6.16
CA GLN A 26 -6.42 5.87 6.66
C GLN A 26 -7.33 4.85 5.96
N ALA A 27 -7.21 4.67 4.64
CA ALA A 27 -7.99 3.71 3.88
C ALA A 27 -7.68 2.27 4.34
N LEU A 28 -6.39 1.92 4.50
CA LEU A 28 -5.98 0.61 5.02
C LEU A 28 -6.57 0.34 6.41
N ARG A 29 -6.48 1.31 7.32
CA ARG A 29 -7.04 1.20 8.68
C ARG A 29 -8.55 1.00 8.68
N ARG A 30 -9.28 1.65 7.76
CA ARG A 30 -10.74 1.45 7.63
C ARG A 30 -11.08 0.03 7.17
N VAL A 31 -10.32 -0.56 6.26
CA VAL A 31 -10.51 -1.96 5.85
C VAL A 31 -10.19 -2.90 7.01
N VAL A 32 -9.10 -2.66 7.74
CA VAL A 32 -8.73 -3.43 8.93
C VAL A 32 -9.82 -3.39 9.99
N ALA A 33 -10.35 -2.21 10.30
CA ALA A 33 -11.45 -2.06 11.25
C ALA A 33 -12.71 -2.84 10.79
N ARG A 34 -13.05 -2.78 9.50
CA ARG A 34 -14.21 -3.52 8.95
C ARG A 34 -14.03 -5.04 8.97
N ARG A 35 -12.85 -5.54 8.58
CA ARG A 35 -12.59 -6.99 8.45
C ARG A 35 -12.28 -7.69 9.77
N TYR A 36 -11.56 -7.00 10.65
CA TYR A 36 -11.00 -7.60 11.86
C TYR A 36 -11.55 -7.00 13.16
N GLY A 37 -12.38 -5.95 13.07
CA GLY A 37 -12.91 -5.26 14.25
C GLY A 37 -11.81 -4.59 15.09
N ALA A 38 -10.65 -4.31 14.51
CA ALA A 38 -9.47 -3.83 15.21
C ALA A 38 -9.18 -2.35 14.90
N GLU A 39 -8.96 -1.56 15.94
CA GLU A 39 -8.43 -0.18 15.82
C GLU A 39 -6.90 -0.21 15.77
N ASP A 40 -6.37 -0.64 14.63
CA ASP A 40 -4.94 -0.79 14.43
C ASP A 40 -4.34 0.44 13.72
N ASN A 41 -3.18 0.90 14.19
CA ASN A 41 -2.47 2.03 13.61
C ASN A 41 -1.42 1.62 12.55
N LEU A 42 -1.24 0.31 12.33
CA LEU A 42 -0.36 -0.30 11.33
C LEU A 42 1.11 0.16 11.39
N ARG A 43 1.59 0.66 12.53
CA ARG A 43 2.97 1.17 12.68
C ARG A 43 4.05 0.09 12.57
N ASP A 44 3.67 -1.18 12.75
CA ASP A 44 4.52 -2.36 12.60
C ASP A 44 4.53 -2.92 11.16
N ILE A 45 3.77 -2.30 10.24
CA ILE A 45 3.76 -2.66 8.82
C ILE A 45 4.49 -1.58 8.02
N GLU A 46 5.50 -1.98 7.25
CA GLU A 46 6.20 -1.07 6.35
C GLU A 46 5.31 -0.77 5.13
N ILE A 47 4.87 0.49 5.02
CA ILE A 47 3.97 0.97 3.95
C ILE A 47 4.74 1.75 2.87
N ALA A 48 5.67 2.63 3.28
CA ALA A 48 6.34 3.55 2.36
C ALA A 48 7.13 2.79 1.27
N GLY A 49 6.93 3.17 0.00
CA GLY A 49 7.62 2.58 -1.14
C GLY A 49 7.24 1.14 -1.48
N ARG A 50 6.22 0.57 -0.82
CA ARG A 50 5.68 -0.76 -1.12
C ARG A 50 4.51 -0.66 -2.08
N THR A 51 4.26 -1.74 -2.82
CA THR A 51 3.01 -1.87 -3.59
C THR A 51 1.85 -2.20 -2.66
N ASP A 52 0.63 -1.79 -3.01
CA ASP A 52 -0.57 -2.08 -2.20
C ASP A 52 -0.73 -3.57 -1.91
N ALA A 53 -0.51 -4.42 -2.92
CA ALA A 53 -0.58 -5.88 -2.76
C ALA A 53 0.46 -6.42 -1.74
N ALA A 54 1.65 -5.81 -1.67
CA ALA A 54 2.66 -6.19 -0.67
C ALA A 54 2.26 -5.74 0.73
N ILE A 55 1.68 -4.54 0.86
CA ILE A 55 1.17 -4.01 2.13
C ILE A 55 0.03 -4.88 2.65
N VAL A 56 -0.96 -5.15 1.80
CA VAL A 56 -2.10 -6.04 2.11
C VAL A 56 -1.62 -7.41 2.52
N ARG A 57 -0.63 -8.00 1.84
CA ARG A 57 -0.05 -9.28 2.23
C ARG A 57 0.48 -9.25 3.66
N SER A 58 1.21 -8.22 4.05
CA SER A 58 1.73 -8.05 5.41
C SER A 58 0.60 -7.91 6.44
N ILE A 59 -0.46 -7.17 6.10
CA ILE A 59 -1.64 -7.04 6.96
C ILE A 59 -2.33 -8.40 7.14
N LEU A 60 -2.59 -9.13 6.05
CA LEU A 60 -3.21 -10.46 6.12
C LEU A 60 -2.38 -11.42 7.00
N GLN A 61 -1.04 -11.39 6.88
CA GLN A 61 -0.15 -12.17 7.73
C GLN A 61 -0.27 -11.79 9.21
N LYS A 62 -0.26 -10.49 9.52
CA LYS A 62 -0.43 -9.98 10.89
C LYS A 62 -1.72 -10.49 11.54
N TYR A 63 -2.80 -10.56 10.79
CA TYR A 63 -4.11 -11.03 11.26
C TYR A 63 -4.34 -12.54 11.06
N GLY A 64 -3.31 -13.31 10.71
CA GLY A 64 -3.42 -14.76 10.53
C GLY A 64 -4.33 -15.21 9.38
N THR A 65 -4.63 -14.32 8.43
CA THR A 65 -5.41 -14.62 7.24
C THR A 65 -4.49 -15.14 6.13
N ALA A 66 -4.93 -16.20 5.42
CA ALA A 66 -4.16 -16.76 4.32
C ALA A 66 -3.92 -15.71 3.21
N THR A 67 -2.70 -15.63 2.69
CA THR A 67 -2.29 -14.63 1.67
C THR A 67 -2.58 -15.08 0.23
N THR A 68 -3.78 -15.63 0.01
CA THR A 68 -4.22 -16.07 -1.32
C THR A 68 -4.55 -14.88 -2.20
N ILE A 69 -4.63 -15.12 -3.52
CA ILE A 69 -4.98 -14.07 -4.50
C ILE A 69 -6.37 -13.50 -4.21
N GLU A 70 -7.31 -14.36 -3.79
CA GLU A 70 -8.69 -14.00 -3.46
C GLU A 70 -8.75 -13.08 -2.23
N ASN A 71 -8.00 -13.40 -1.18
CA ASN A 71 -7.99 -12.59 0.04
C ASN A 71 -7.30 -11.23 -0.19
N ILE A 72 -6.23 -11.20 -0.99
CA ILE A 72 -5.55 -9.96 -1.37
C ILE A 72 -6.49 -9.11 -2.25
N GLY A 73 -7.07 -9.71 -3.29
CA GLY A 73 -8.00 -9.05 -4.20
C GLY A 73 -9.19 -8.46 -3.46
N GLY A 74 -9.86 -9.27 -2.64
CA GLY A 74 -11.01 -8.78 -1.87
C GLY A 74 -10.64 -7.66 -0.90
N PHE A 75 -9.44 -7.67 -0.32
CA PHE A 75 -8.99 -6.56 0.53
C PHE A 75 -8.81 -5.29 -0.31
N LEU A 76 -8.17 -5.41 -1.48
CA LEU A 76 -7.96 -4.30 -2.40
C LEU A 76 -9.28 -3.72 -2.94
N ASP A 77 -10.30 -4.56 -3.13
CA ASP A 77 -11.64 -4.12 -3.56
C ASP A 77 -12.33 -3.23 -2.49
N GLU A 78 -12.00 -3.42 -1.21
CA GLU A 78 -12.50 -2.57 -0.12
C GLU A 78 -11.62 -1.34 0.16
N TYR A 79 -10.43 -1.30 -0.43
CA TYR A 79 -9.37 -0.31 -0.20
C TYR A 79 -9.52 0.95 -1.09
N ILE A 80 -10.77 1.40 -1.33
CA ILE A 80 -11.11 2.66 -2.03
C ILE A 80 -12.42 3.24 -1.45
#